data_AF-A0A0F8YRN2-F1
#
_entry.id   AF-A0A0F8YRN2-F1
#
_cell.length_a   1.000
_cell.length_b   1.000
_cell.length_c   1.000
_cell.angle_alpha   90.00
_cell.angle_beta   90.00
_cell.angle_gamma   90.00
#
_symmetry.space_group_name_H-M   'P 1'
#
loop_
_entity.id
_entity.type
_entity.pdbx_description
1 polymer ?
#
loop_
_entity_poly.entity_id
_entity_poly.type
_entity_poly.pdbx_seq_one_letter_code
_entity_poly.pdbx_strand_id
1 'polypeptide(L)'
;MKQKWHIEITDEQNLWLENCYLYLGQNNPRIVRELKAKLYPKISASFNPNTIDSRLLLGGAAITLLGILHVDPNPDWLQRINRLLKTIKNMILQDPTLEKIDVEQLVQKVSMDRQQILKHMNLVSHYGPFWDGHSLDQNGLKSLSINSDAVYDAYLKFESIEDLIDEKFVQKPIESDGFGTKSVLFPQSESE
;
A
#
# COMPACT_ATOMS: atom_id res chain seq x y z
N MET A 1 7.59 0.95 -22.73
CA MET A 1 8.36 0.27 -21.67
C MET A 1 7.45 -0.79 -21.05
N LYS A 2 7.89 -2.05 -20.90
CA LYS A 2 7.11 -3.03 -20.13
C LYS A 2 7.04 -2.55 -18.68
N GLN A 3 5.85 -2.51 -18.11
CA GLN A 3 5.65 -2.13 -16.72
C GLN A 3 6.34 -3.17 -15.83
N LYS A 4 7.26 -2.71 -14.97
CA LYS A 4 8.11 -3.57 -14.13
C LYS A 4 7.29 -4.50 -13.21
N TRP A 5 6.09 -4.08 -12.84
CA TRP A 5 5.22 -4.77 -11.88
C TRP A 5 3.96 -5.35 -12.52
N HIS A 6 4.10 -6.03 -13.65
CA HIS A 6 2.98 -6.72 -14.28
C HIS A 6 2.57 -7.96 -13.49
N ILE A 7 1.27 -8.11 -13.23
CA ILE A 7 0.67 -9.27 -12.57
C ILE A 7 -0.41 -9.79 -13.51
N GLU A 8 -0.35 -11.07 -13.87
CA GLU A 8 -1.36 -11.68 -14.74
C GLU A 8 -2.69 -11.80 -14.00
N ILE A 9 -3.76 -11.28 -14.62
CA ILE A 9 -5.13 -11.34 -14.12
C ILE A 9 -6.08 -11.63 -15.29
N THR A 10 -7.25 -12.17 -14.98
CA THR A 10 -8.31 -12.41 -15.98
C THR A 10 -9.00 -11.12 -16.40
N ASP A 11 -9.70 -11.13 -17.55
CA ASP A 11 -10.47 -9.99 -18.04
C ASP A 11 -11.53 -9.52 -17.04
N GLU A 12 -12.21 -10.45 -16.35
CA GLU A 12 -13.22 -10.10 -15.32
C GLU A 12 -12.57 -9.41 -14.10
N GLN A 13 -11.39 -9.87 -13.70
CA GLN A 13 -10.62 -9.25 -12.61
C GLN A 13 -10.11 -7.87 -13.01
N ASN A 14 -9.65 -7.70 -14.24
CA ASN A 14 -9.25 -6.39 -14.76
C ASN A 14 -10.43 -5.42 -14.81
N LEU A 15 -11.58 -5.85 -15.33
CA LEU A 15 -12.81 -5.05 -15.34
C LEU A 15 -13.23 -4.62 -13.92
N TRP A 16 -13.09 -5.52 -12.94
CA TRP A 16 -13.37 -5.20 -11.54
C TRP A 16 -12.40 -4.16 -10.98
N LEU A 17 -11.09 -4.30 -11.23
CA LEU A 17 -10.06 -3.35 -10.81
C LEU A 17 -10.27 -1.96 -11.43
N GLU A 18 -10.55 -1.88 -12.73
CA GLU A 18 -10.88 -0.63 -13.41
C GLU A 18 -12.06 0.07 -12.75
N ASN A 19 -13.09 -0.69 -12.36
CA ASN A 19 -14.22 -0.11 -11.64
C ASN A 19 -13.86 0.29 -10.21
N CYS A 20 -13.02 -0.47 -9.48
CA CYS A 20 -12.54 -0.02 -8.18
C CYS A 20 -11.75 1.29 -8.28
N TYR A 21 -10.96 1.46 -9.34
CA TYR A 21 -10.20 2.68 -9.61
C TYR A 21 -11.10 3.92 -9.74
N LEU A 22 -12.25 3.80 -10.40
CA LEU A 22 -13.22 4.90 -10.52
C LEU A 22 -13.82 5.36 -9.19
N TYR A 23 -13.81 4.49 -8.18
CA TYR A 23 -14.33 4.78 -6.84
C TYR A 23 -13.21 5.14 -5.85
N LEU A 24 -11.97 5.25 -6.31
CA LEU A 24 -10.82 5.51 -5.47
C LEU A 24 -10.96 6.86 -4.73
N GLY A 25 -11.02 6.78 -3.39
CA GLY A 25 -11.22 7.94 -2.51
C GLY A 25 -12.67 8.10 -2.02
N GLN A 26 -13.60 7.25 -2.48
CA GLN A 26 -14.95 7.21 -1.93
C GLN A 26 -14.98 6.34 -0.67
N ASN A 27 -15.40 6.91 0.45
CA ASN A 27 -15.61 6.16 1.69
C ASN A 27 -17.01 5.48 1.68
N ASN A 28 -17.19 4.50 0.80
CA ASN A 28 -18.45 3.78 0.67
C ASN A 28 -18.31 2.31 1.11
N PRO A 29 -18.86 1.92 2.27
CA PRO A 29 -18.78 0.53 2.75
C PRO A 29 -19.60 -0.46 1.90
N ARG A 30 -20.46 0.02 0.99
CA ARG A 30 -21.31 -0.80 0.11
C ARG A 30 -20.75 -0.96 -1.29
N ILE A 31 -19.57 -0.42 -1.56
CA ILE A 31 -18.94 -0.41 -2.88
C ILE A 31 -18.89 -1.81 -3.53
N VAL A 32 -18.57 -2.87 -2.79
CA VAL A 32 -18.52 -4.24 -3.33
C VAL A 32 -19.89 -4.67 -3.87
N ARG A 33 -20.97 -4.37 -3.14
CA ARG A 33 -22.34 -4.73 -3.55
C ARG A 33 -22.78 -3.93 -4.76
N GLU A 34 -22.46 -2.64 -4.78
CA GLU A 34 -22.75 -1.74 -5.90
C GLU A 34 -22.01 -2.17 -7.17
N LEU A 35 -20.71 -2.45 -7.06
CA LEU A 35 -19.90 -2.96 -8.17
C LEU A 35 -20.44 -4.30 -8.67
N LYS A 36 -20.78 -5.23 -7.77
CA LYS A 36 -21.33 -6.52 -8.17
C LYS A 36 -22.66 -6.39 -8.90
N ALA A 37 -23.56 -5.53 -8.44
CA ALA A 37 -24.82 -5.26 -9.13
C ALA A 37 -24.60 -4.58 -10.50
N LYS A 38 -23.71 -3.60 -10.57
CA LYS A 38 -23.35 -2.88 -11.80
C LYS A 38 -22.71 -3.80 -12.84
N LEU A 39 -21.83 -4.70 -12.41
CA LEU A 39 -21.02 -5.54 -13.27
C LEU A 39 -21.62 -6.92 -13.52
N TYR A 40 -22.71 -7.28 -12.83
CA TYR A 40 -23.41 -8.57 -12.99
C TYR A 40 -23.62 -9.02 -14.45
N PRO A 41 -24.01 -8.16 -15.42
CA PRO A 41 -24.17 -8.59 -16.81
C PRO A 41 -22.84 -8.78 -17.58
N LYS A 42 -21.70 -8.43 -16.98
CA LYS A 42 -20.36 -8.42 -17.61
C LYS A 42 -19.36 -9.36 -16.95
N ILE A 43 -19.73 -10.00 -15.85
CA ILE A 43 -18.88 -10.94 -15.10
C ILE A 43 -19.66 -12.22 -14.85
N SER A 44 -18.93 -13.32 -14.67
CA SER A 44 -19.50 -14.61 -14.33
C SER A 44 -20.29 -14.54 -13.02
N ALA A 45 -21.37 -15.32 -12.92
CA ALA A 45 -22.15 -15.41 -11.68
C ALA A 45 -21.32 -15.92 -10.49
N SER A 46 -20.28 -16.72 -10.79
CA SER A 46 -19.30 -17.24 -9.84
C SER A 46 -18.17 -16.27 -9.52
N PHE A 47 -18.10 -15.08 -10.14
CA PHE A 47 -17.03 -14.13 -9.92
C PHE A 47 -16.92 -13.73 -8.45
N ASN A 48 -15.70 -13.83 -7.90
CA ASN A 48 -15.37 -13.47 -6.53
C ASN A 48 -14.19 -12.50 -6.52
N PRO A 49 -14.38 -11.22 -6.15
CA PRO A 49 -13.32 -10.22 -6.18
C PRO A 49 -12.19 -10.50 -5.17
N ASN A 50 -12.43 -11.32 -4.14
CA ASN A 50 -11.39 -11.73 -3.20
C ASN A 50 -10.37 -12.71 -3.79
N THR A 51 -10.58 -13.16 -5.03
CA THR A 51 -9.61 -13.98 -5.77
C THR A 51 -8.60 -13.13 -6.56
N ILE A 52 -8.81 -11.82 -6.64
CA ILE A 52 -7.84 -10.89 -7.22
C ILE A 52 -6.60 -10.87 -6.30
N ASP A 53 -5.42 -10.83 -6.91
CA ASP A 53 -4.15 -10.76 -6.18
C ASP A 53 -4.20 -9.62 -5.14
N SER A 54 -3.93 -9.96 -3.87
CA SER A 54 -3.96 -9.01 -2.75
C SER A 54 -3.00 -7.83 -2.90
N ARG A 55 -1.97 -7.98 -3.75
CA ARG A 55 -1.06 -6.89 -4.11
C ARG A 55 -1.76 -5.83 -4.95
N LEU A 56 -2.85 -6.16 -5.65
CA LEU A 56 -3.67 -5.25 -6.47
C LEU A 56 -4.94 -4.77 -5.75
N LEU A 57 -5.58 -5.64 -4.97
CA LEU A 57 -6.88 -5.37 -4.35
C LEU A 57 -7.02 -6.00 -2.96
N LEU A 58 -7.42 -5.20 -1.99
CA LEU A 58 -7.67 -5.64 -0.62
C LEU A 58 -9.16 -5.63 -0.28
N GLY A 59 -9.62 -6.65 0.44
CA GLY A 59 -11.02 -6.74 0.92
C GLY A 59 -12.07 -6.65 -0.19
N GLY A 60 -11.72 -7.01 -1.43
CA GLY A 60 -12.62 -7.03 -2.58
C GLY A 60 -12.95 -5.66 -3.21
N ALA A 61 -12.43 -4.54 -2.69
CA ALA A 61 -12.67 -3.22 -3.29
C ALA A 61 -11.60 -2.14 -2.99
N ALA A 62 -10.75 -2.32 -1.99
CA ALA A 62 -9.71 -1.34 -1.67
C ALA A 62 -8.51 -1.55 -2.61
N ILE A 63 -8.49 -0.79 -3.71
CA ILE A 63 -7.40 -0.85 -4.70
C ILE A 63 -6.10 -0.33 -4.08
N THR A 64 -5.02 -1.08 -4.24
CA THR A 64 -3.68 -0.70 -3.75
C THR A 64 -3.00 0.26 -4.73
N LEU A 65 -1.85 0.82 -4.36
CA LEU A 65 -1.05 1.60 -5.31
C LEU A 65 -0.65 0.76 -6.53
N LEU A 66 -0.27 -0.51 -6.34
CA LEU A 66 0.06 -1.38 -7.46
C LEU A 66 -1.17 -1.68 -8.32
N GLY A 67 -2.35 -1.85 -7.72
CA GLY A 67 -3.62 -1.98 -8.45
C GLY A 67 -3.93 -0.75 -9.30
N ILE A 68 -3.68 0.46 -8.75
CA ILE A 68 -3.82 1.71 -9.50
C ILE A 68 -2.88 1.72 -10.70
N LEU A 69 -1.59 1.42 -10.49
CA LEU A 69 -0.60 1.44 -11.56
C LEU A 69 -0.93 0.39 -12.63
N HIS A 70 -1.50 -0.75 -12.24
CA HIS A 70 -1.94 -1.78 -13.17
C HIS A 70 -3.03 -1.28 -14.12
N VAL A 71 -4.01 -0.53 -13.60
CA VAL A 71 -5.11 0.05 -14.38
C VAL A 71 -4.67 1.30 -15.16
N ASP A 72 -3.89 2.15 -14.51
CA ASP A 72 -3.43 3.45 -15.02
C ASP A 72 -1.93 3.59 -14.78
N PRO A 73 -1.08 3.25 -15.77
CA PRO A 73 0.38 3.29 -15.65
C PRO A 73 0.95 4.71 -15.67
N ASN A 74 0.13 5.75 -15.48
CA ASN A 74 0.59 7.12 -15.44
C ASN A 74 1.61 7.34 -14.29
N PRO A 75 2.84 7.85 -14.59
CA PRO A 75 3.86 8.12 -13.57
C PRO A 75 3.47 9.20 -12.56
N ASP A 76 2.43 10.00 -12.81
CA ASP A 76 2.01 11.09 -11.93
C ASP A 76 1.69 10.61 -10.50
N TRP A 77 1.14 9.40 -10.35
CA TRP A 77 0.88 8.81 -9.03
C TRP A 77 2.17 8.68 -8.22
N LEU A 78 3.20 8.09 -8.83
CA LEU A 78 4.50 7.85 -8.19
C LEU A 78 5.19 9.17 -7.86
N GLN A 79 5.18 10.12 -8.80
CA GLN A 79 5.78 11.44 -8.60
C GLN A 79 5.12 12.21 -7.46
N ARG A 80 3.79 12.18 -7.36
CA ARG A 80 3.04 12.85 -6.28
C ARG A 80 3.37 12.22 -4.93
N ILE A 81 3.34 10.89 -4.83
CA ILE A 81 3.70 10.18 -3.60
C ILE A 81 5.14 10.51 -3.19
N ASN A 82 6.09 10.42 -4.12
CA ASN A 82 7.49 10.74 -3.88
C ASN A 82 7.66 12.17 -3.37
N ARG A 83 7.01 13.15 -4.00
CA ARG A 83 7.05 14.55 -3.56
C ARG A 83 6.51 14.72 -2.14
N LEU A 84 5.39 14.07 -1.83
CA LEU A 84 4.78 14.11 -0.50
C LEU A 84 5.72 13.55 0.57
N LEU A 85 6.22 12.33 0.37
CA LEU A 85 7.06 11.65 1.35
C LEU A 85 8.43 12.32 1.51
N LYS A 86 9.05 12.81 0.42
CA LYS A 86 10.29 13.60 0.49
C LYS A 86 10.09 14.92 1.21
N THR A 87 8.93 15.54 1.04
CA THR A 87 8.59 16.78 1.77
C THR A 87 8.50 16.51 3.28
N ILE A 88 7.85 15.41 3.68
CA ILE A 88 7.79 15.01 5.09
C ILE A 88 9.18 14.67 5.63
N LYS A 89 9.98 13.88 4.90
CA LYS A 89 11.40 13.59 5.23
C LYS A 89 12.18 14.89 5.48
N ASN A 90 12.03 15.89 4.59
CA ASN A 90 12.71 17.17 4.75
C ASN A 90 12.24 17.95 5.99
N MET A 91 10.96 17.88 6.35
CA MET A 91 10.45 18.49 7.58
C MET A 91 11.06 17.83 8.82
N ILE A 92 11.15 16.50 8.83
CA ILE A 92 11.79 15.73 9.91
C ILE A 92 13.28 16.06 10.04
N LEU A 93 14.00 16.19 8.92
CA LEU A 93 15.42 16.57 8.93
C LEU A 93 15.65 18.01 9.44
N GLN A 94 14.67 18.90 9.25
CA GLN A 94 14.74 20.29 9.73
C GLN A 94 14.39 20.40 11.23
N ASP A 95 13.49 19.55 11.70
CA ASP A 95 13.10 19.45 13.10
C ASP A 95 13.09 17.99 13.54
N PRO A 96 14.20 17.48 14.10
CA PRO A 96 14.30 16.10 14.56
C PRO A 96 13.33 15.75 15.70
N THR A 97 12.74 16.74 16.37
CA THR A 97 11.75 16.55 17.45
C THR A 97 10.30 16.59 16.95
N LEU A 98 10.11 16.65 15.63
CA LEU A 98 8.80 16.71 15.00
C LEU A 98 8.04 15.40 15.23
N GLU A 99 7.03 15.47 16.10
CA GLU A 99 6.13 14.35 16.42
C GLU A 99 4.83 14.40 15.62
N LYS A 100 4.43 15.59 15.18
CA LYS A 100 3.13 15.84 14.56
C LYS A 100 3.23 16.85 13.43
N ILE A 101 2.64 16.51 12.29
CA ILE A 101 2.61 17.35 11.11
C ILE A 101 1.21 17.92 10.92
N ASP A 102 1.11 19.25 10.88
CA ASP A 102 -0.10 19.92 10.44
C ASP A 102 -0.24 19.78 8.91
N VAL A 103 -1.38 19.27 8.46
CA VAL A 103 -1.61 19.02 7.04
C VAL A 103 -1.70 20.31 6.23
N GLU A 104 -2.06 21.45 6.83
CA GLU A 104 -2.02 22.74 6.14
C GLU A 104 -0.60 23.12 5.67
N GLN A 105 0.42 22.77 6.45
CA GLN A 105 1.81 22.98 6.04
C GLN A 105 2.17 22.11 4.84
N LEU A 106 1.63 20.88 4.77
CA LEU A 106 1.83 19.99 3.64
C LEU A 106 1.12 20.48 2.39
N VAL A 107 -0.14 20.91 2.50
CA VAL A 107 -0.94 21.45 1.38
C VAL A 107 -0.17 22.56 0.66
N GLN A 108 0.42 23.48 1.42
CA GLN A 108 1.21 24.59 0.87
C GLN A 108 2.48 24.13 0.15
N LYS A 109 3.18 23.11 0.68
CA LYS A 109 4.46 22.62 0.13
C LYS A 109 4.28 21.68 -1.06
N VAL A 110 3.24 20.86 -1.07
CA VAL A 110 3.06 19.77 -2.04
C VAL A 110 2.01 20.06 -3.11
N SER A 111 1.28 21.17 -3.00
CA SER A 111 0.23 21.58 -3.94
C SER A 111 -0.84 20.50 -4.13
N MET A 112 -1.22 19.85 -3.03
CA MET A 112 -2.30 18.86 -2.96
C MET A 112 -3.28 19.28 -1.89
N ASP A 113 -4.56 19.01 -2.10
CA ASP A 113 -5.56 19.20 -1.06
C ASP A 113 -5.47 18.12 0.05
N ARG A 114 -6.17 18.34 1.16
CA ARG A 114 -6.18 17.43 2.31
C ARG A 114 -6.65 16.01 1.96
N GLN A 115 -7.61 15.88 1.05
CA GLN A 115 -8.17 14.59 0.65
C GLN A 115 -7.19 13.81 -0.22
N GLN A 116 -6.50 14.51 -1.13
CA GLN A 116 -5.41 13.96 -1.92
C GLN A 116 -4.29 13.48 -1.01
N ILE A 117 -3.84 14.26 -0.04
CA ILE A 117 -2.79 13.84 0.92
C ILE A 117 -3.23 12.58 1.66
N LEU A 118 -4.44 12.56 2.24
CA LEU A 118 -4.97 11.38 2.93
C LEU A 118 -4.98 10.14 2.04
N LYS A 119 -5.45 10.29 0.80
CA LYS A 119 -5.50 9.22 -0.19
C LYS A 119 -4.10 8.68 -0.49
N HIS A 120 -3.12 9.54 -0.71
CA HIS A 120 -1.74 9.12 -1.01
C HIS A 120 -1.11 8.42 0.20
N MET A 121 -1.31 8.95 1.41
CA MET A 121 -0.79 8.34 2.63
C MET A 121 -1.42 6.98 2.93
N ASN A 122 -2.74 6.82 2.70
CA ASN A 122 -3.41 5.52 2.80
C ASN A 122 -2.79 4.50 1.84
N LEU A 123 -2.54 4.89 0.58
CA LEU A 123 -1.91 4.01 -0.41
C LEU A 123 -0.48 3.60 0.02
N VAL A 124 0.28 4.54 0.57
CA VAL A 124 1.67 4.31 1.02
C VAL A 124 1.73 3.45 2.28
N SER A 125 0.72 3.51 3.16
CA SER A 125 0.68 2.70 4.39
C SER A 125 0.78 1.19 4.15
N HIS A 126 0.47 0.74 2.94
CA HIS A 126 0.65 -0.65 2.52
C HIS A 126 2.13 -1.04 2.34
N TYR A 127 3.05 -0.10 2.24
CA TYR A 127 4.47 -0.33 1.91
C TYR A 127 5.42 -0.07 3.07
N GLY A 128 4.97 0.62 4.12
CA GLY A 128 5.77 0.85 5.31
C GLY A 128 5.02 1.68 6.36
N PRO A 129 5.57 1.78 7.59
CA PRO A 129 5.01 2.61 8.64
C PRO A 129 5.35 4.08 8.36
N PHE A 130 4.53 4.77 7.57
CA PHE A 130 4.73 6.21 7.27
C PHE A 130 3.90 7.14 8.16
N TRP A 131 3.13 6.58 9.09
CA TRP A 131 2.47 7.28 10.17
C TRP A 131 2.14 6.28 11.28
N ASP A 132 1.81 6.78 12.46
CA ASP A 132 1.23 5.97 13.55
C ASP A 132 -0.12 6.53 14.04
N GLY A 133 -0.54 7.66 13.49
CA GLY A 133 -1.84 8.24 13.78
C GLY A 133 -2.19 9.34 12.80
N HIS A 134 -3.46 9.69 12.77
CA HIS A 134 -3.94 10.88 12.09
C HIS A 134 -5.18 11.42 12.82
N SER A 135 -5.45 12.70 12.62
CA SER A 135 -6.70 13.32 13.07
C SER A 135 -7.48 13.85 11.89
N LEU A 136 -8.81 13.68 11.93
CA LEU A 136 -9.72 14.26 10.94
C LEU A 136 -10.48 15.45 11.54
N ASP A 137 -10.89 16.39 10.69
CA ASP A 137 -11.87 17.43 10.99
C ASP A 137 -12.96 17.47 9.89
N GLN A 138 -13.84 18.47 9.93
CA GLN A 138 -14.91 18.65 8.95
C GLN A 138 -14.42 18.83 7.50
N ASN A 139 -13.15 19.20 7.31
CA ASN A 139 -12.51 19.42 6.02
C ASN A 139 -11.58 18.26 5.63
N GLY A 140 -11.60 17.14 6.37
CA GLY A 140 -10.80 15.95 6.10
C GLY A 140 -9.56 15.87 6.98
N LEU A 141 -8.43 15.49 6.40
CA LEU A 141 -7.20 15.25 7.15
C LEU A 141 -6.66 16.55 7.76
N LYS A 142 -6.54 16.58 9.09
CA LYS A 142 -6.06 17.73 9.85
C LYS A 142 -4.59 17.59 10.24
N SER A 143 -4.17 16.42 10.70
CA SER A 143 -2.78 16.19 11.08
C SER A 143 -2.37 14.73 10.97
N LEU A 144 -1.05 14.51 10.89
CA LEU A 144 -0.39 13.20 10.91
C LEU A 144 0.50 13.10 12.14
N SER A 145 0.55 11.91 12.75
CA SER A 145 1.46 11.59 13.85
C SER A 145 2.61 10.70 13.35
N ILE A 146 3.81 11.00 13.82
CA ILE A 146 5.07 10.33 13.49
C ILE A 146 5.90 10.11 14.77
N ASN A 147 5.24 9.65 15.83
CA ASN A 147 5.79 9.57 17.19
C ASN A 147 6.71 8.36 17.41
N SER A 148 6.60 7.33 16.58
CA SER A 148 7.34 6.08 16.74
C SER A 148 8.65 6.08 15.96
N ASP A 149 9.69 5.51 16.58
CA ASP A 149 11.01 5.34 15.95
C ASP A 149 10.91 4.59 14.61
N ALA A 150 9.99 3.63 14.50
CA ALA A 150 9.76 2.89 13.26
C ALA A 150 9.29 3.80 12.11
N VAL A 151 8.43 4.78 12.40
CA VAL A 151 7.96 5.75 11.40
C VAL A 151 9.08 6.73 11.03
N TYR A 152 9.81 7.20 12.04
CA TYR A 152 10.96 8.08 11.84
C TYR A 152 12.01 7.43 10.92
N ASP A 153 12.40 6.20 11.24
CA ASP A 153 13.34 5.39 10.46
C ASP A 153 12.86 5.16 9.03
N ALA A 154 11.56 4.89 8.83
CA ALA A 154 10.99 4.69 7.50
C ALA A 154 11.18 5.94 6.63
N TYR A 155 10.96 7.14 7.18
CA TYR A 155 11.22 8.39 6.45
C TYR A 155 12.70 8.62 6.17
N LEU A 156 13.59 8.33 7.12
CA LEU A 156 15.03 8.51 6.91
C LEU A 156 15.58 7.59 5.80
N LYS A 157 15.11 6.35 5.75
CA LYS A 157 15.51 5.34 4.76
C LYS A 157 14.78 5.50 3.42
N PHE A 158 13.74 6.33 3.36
CA PHE A 158 12.94 6.50 2.15
C PHE A 158 13.71 7.20 1.03
N GLU A 159 13.84 6.53 -0.12
CA GLU A 159 14.45 7.07 -1.34
C GLU A 159 13.42 7.30 -2.46
N SER A 160 12.59 6.29 -2.74
CA SER A 160 11.46 6.39 -3.66
C SER A 160 10.36 5.37 -3.34
N ILE A 161 9.13 5.64 -3.78
CA ILE A 161 8.01 4.68 -3.65
C ILE A 161 8.23 3.47 -4.56
N GLU A 162 8.92 3.64 -5.67
CA GLU A 162 9.31 2.57 -6.59
C GLU A 162 10.22 1.55 -5.89
N ASP A 163 11.21 2.02 -5.13
CA ASP A 163 12.10 1.15 -4.34
C ASP A 163 11.32 0.37 -3.28
N LEU A 164 10.33 0.98 -2.63
CA LEU A 164 9.46 0.28 -1.66
C LEU A 164 8.57 -0.78 -2.32
N ILE A 165 8.05 -0.49 -3.52
CA ILE A 165 7.28 -1.47 -4.30
C ILE A 165 8.20 -2.63 -4.69
N ASP A 166 9.42 -2.34 -5.13
CA ASP A 166 10.42 -3.33 -5.51
C ASP A 166 10.88 -4.18 -4.33
N GLU A 167 11.17 -3.59 -3.17
CA GLU A 167 11.56 -4.31 -1.96
C GLU A 167 10.45 -5.29 -1.55
N LYS A 168 9.19 -4.84 -1.61
CA LYS A 168 8.05 -5.64 -1.19
C LYS A 168 7.71 -6.78 -2.15
N PHE A 169 8.01 -6.65 -3.45
CA PHE A 169 7.52 -7.57 -4.48
C PHE A 169 8.58 -8.24 -5.36
N VAL A 170 9.80 -7.71 -5.41
CA VAL A 170 10.91 -8.24 -6.22
C VAL A 170 11.98 -8.89 -5.32
N GLN A 171 12.20 -8.38 -4.11
CA GLN A 171 13.22 -8.90 -3.19
C GLN A 171 12.62 -9.71 -2.04
N LYS A 172 12.40 -11.01 -2.28
CA LYS A 172 12.63 -12.06 -1.27
C LYS A 172 13.23 -13.31 -1.93
N PRO A 173 14.55 -13.39 -2.13
CA PRO A 173 15.20 -14.68 -1.94
C PRO A 173 14.98 -15.04 -0.47
N ILE A 174 14.32 -16.16 -0.22
CA ILE A 174 14.40 -16.80 1.08
C ILE A 174 15.87 -17.16 1.24
N GLU A 175 16.63 -16.42 2.04
CA GLU A 175 17.79 -17.01 2.69
C GLU A 175 17.22 -18.10 3.58
N SER A 176 17.30 -19.33 3.07
CA SER A 176 17.01 -20.52 3.84
C SER A 176 18.10 -20.62 4.89
N ASP A 177 17.87 -19.98 6.04
CA ASP A 177 18.69 -20.21 7.23
C ASP A 177 18.69 -21.71 7.50
N GLY A 178 19.89 -22.29 7.34
CA GLY A 178 20.15 -23.70 7.47
C GLY A 178 19.89 -24.16 8.90
N PHE A 179 18.67 -24.62 9.17
CA PHE A 179 18.43 -25.57 10.26
C PHE A 179 18.93 -26.93 9.81
N GLY A 180 20.22 -27.19 10.10
CA GLY A 180 20.80 -28.51 10.07
C GLY A 180 20.00 -29.44 10.98
N THR A 181 19.25 -30.37 10.38
CA THR A 181 18.67 -31.51 11.09
C THR A 181 19.81 -32.41 11.54
N LYS A 182 20.28 -32.22 12.78
CA LYS A 182 20.99 -33.29 13.49
C LYS A 182 19.98 -34.41 13.74
N SER A 183 20.11 -35.50 12.99
CA SER A 183 19.48 -36.77 13.29
C SER A 183 19.87 -37.21 14.70
N VAL A 184 18.92 -37.21 15.62
CA VAL A 184 19.10 -37.85 16.92
C VAL A 184 18.87 -39.35 16.71
N LEU A 185 19.96 -40.11 16.70
CA LEU A 185 19.95 -41.56 16.80
C LEU A 185 19.39 -41.96 18.17
N PHE A 186 18.28 -42.71 18.17
CA PHE A 186 17.79 -43.39 19.37
C PHE A 186 18.66 -44.64 19.64
N PRO A 187 19.16 -44.87 20.86
CA PRO A 187 19.77 -46.15 21.21
C PRO A 187 18.69 -47.23 21.38
N GLN A 188 18.94 -48.40 20.79
CA GLN A 188 18.14 -49.59 21.02
C GLN A 188 18.38 -50.11 22.44
N SER A 189 17.31 -50.36 23.19
CA SER A 189 17.34 -51.13 24.42
C SER A 189 17.28 -52.62 24.07
N GLU A 190 18.41 -53.31 24.21
CA GLU A 190 18.43 -54.76 24.36
C GLU A 190 17.80 -55.11 25.73
N SER A 191 16.89 -56.08 25.74
CA SER A 191 16.42 -56.73 26.97
C SER A 191 16.78 -58.20 26.86
N GLU A 192 17.54 -58.66 27.85
CA GLU A 192 17.75 -60.07 28.21
C GLU A 192 16.45 -60.73 28.68
#